data_AF-A0A348N3M4-F1
#
_entry.id   AF-A0A348N3M4-F1
#
_cell.length_a   1.000
_cell.length_b   1.000
_cell.length_c   1.000
_cell.angle_alpha   90.00
_cell.angle_beta   90.00
_cell.angle_gamma   90.00
#
_symmetry.space_group_name_H-M   'P 1'
#
loop_
_entity.id
_entity.type
_entity.pdbx_description
1 polymer ?
#
loop_
_entity_poly.entity_id
_entity_poly.type
_entity_poly.pdbx_seq_one_letter_code
_entity_poly.pdbx_strand_id
1 'polypeptide(L)'
;MMVIFVSQCEKRALKKTRRVLDAFANRIGDNTWQTVITQDGLDTVKAMLSKTASRSTAVSCHWIRSRSRSQLLWVVGNKNQFNEEGEVPVNYTKTIDIKQDETKIMSEMVYANTQKQPLEEHLFAVGYLAGKIIEHLLGEKQDKLKEAAFISGCLHDLGKVDPEYRRWLEKKISKNKNQQIVIQEDGVHIDSGKFSFEKHPRHNEISLWITEFIDLKAILSNKSLLSYIEHAIYWHHAKPIRKEEIVKMYDIHRKLNSAYQEKGIKELIDHSKIILERVVAIQKQYGDPAMTANFDQCAIRYDEDFIASFRKTDLPPYKAYTLEETLDAYEKDIQFNAKANILRACVISADRQISALSAQALTHYIETHTLHELAQKSLRQESQLTQQIAQCLAGFEQKYPNSERNQAQATTANALLDVEDIAVLNGPAGCGKTKIALEWAKQSQANKIIWVCPRVQVCEGLYQDLTAENYLPHSKIEIYTGEFKYSNHHGEPKLTPEDQAFSGDIILTTIDQIINSITTHTNVTAFIDFLNSHIVFDEFHE
;
A
#
# COMPACT_ATOMS: atom_id res chain seq x y z
N MET A 1 -21.11 41.05 -35.78
CA MET A 1 -21.29 40.19 -34.58
C MET A 1 -21.12 41.03 -33.32
N MET A 2 -21.84 40.72 -32.24
CA MET A 2 -21.68 41.42 -30.96
C MET A 2 -20.69 40.66 -30.08
N VAL A 3 -19.61 41.31 -29.65
CA VAL A 3 -18.54 40.68 -28.88
C VAL A 3 -18.32 41.39 -27.55
N ILE A 4 -17.87 40.60 -26.56
CA ILE A 4 -17.37 41.08 -25.28
C ILE A 4 -15.89 40.70 -25.17
N PHE A 5 -15.08 41.64 -24.71
CA PHE A 5 -13.69 41.39 -24.32
C PHE A 5 -13.56 41.52 -22.81
N VAL A 6 -12.92 40.54 -22.18
CA VAL A 6 -12.61 40.57 -20.73
C VAL A 6 -11.10 40.49 -20.55
N SER A 7 -10.53 41.39 -19.74
CA SER A 7 -9.09 41.45 -19.49
C SER A 7 -8.75 41.07 -18.05
N GLN A 8 -7.81 40.14 -17.89
CA GLN A 8 -7.10 39.83 -16.65
C GLN A 8 -5.62 40.25 -16.76
N CYS A 9 -5.37 41.33 -17.51
CA CYS A 9 -4.03 41.84 -17.71
C CYS A 9 -3.49 42.48 -16.42
N GLU A 10 -2.23 42.22 -16.11
CA GLU A 10 -1.55 42.81 -14.95
C GLU A 10 -0.43 43.78 -15.37
N LYS A 11 0.00 44.63 -14.44
CA LYS A 11 1.17 45.50 -14.59
C LYS A 11 1.07 46.38 -15.85
N ARG A 12 2.17 46.51 -16.60
CA ARG A 12 2.25 47.34 -17.82
C ARG A 12 1.40 46.80 -18.98
N ALA A 13 0.97 45.54 -18.95
CA ALA A 13 0.13 44.95 -19.98
C ALA A 13 -1.27 45.57 -19.97
N LEU A 14 -1.82 45.86 -18.79
CA LEU A 14 -3.15 46.44 -18.65
C LEU A 14 -3.29 47.77 -19.40
N LYS A 15 -2.34 48.70 -19.20
CA LYS A 15 -2.36 50.00 -19.88
C LYS A 15 -2.27 49.88 -21.41
N LYS A 16 -1.51 48.89 -21.92
CA LYS A 16 -1.38 48.63 -23.36
C LYS A 16 -2.64 48.02 -23.94
N THR A 17 -3.21 47.01 -23.28
CA THR A 17 -4.47 46.36 -23.68
C THR A 17 -5.62 47.36 -23.70
N ARG A 18 -5.74 48.20 -22.66
CA ARG A 18 -6.74 49.28 -22.58
C ARG A 18 -6.65 50.21 -23.80
N ARG A 19 -5.44 50.69 -24.13
CA ARG A 19 -5.23 51.56 -25.30
C ARG A 19 -5.68 50.92 -26.62
N VAL A 20 -5.48 49.61 -26.77
CA VAL A 20 -5.93 48.89 -27.97
C VAL A 20 -7.45 48.74 -27.94
N LEU A 21 -8.03 48.19 -26.87
CA LEU A 21 -9.48 47.89 -26.82
C LEU A 21 -10.37 49.16 -26.81
N ASP A 22 -9.93 50.23 -26.15
CA ASP A 22 -10.67 51.51 -26.13
C ASP A 22 -10.82 52.14 -27.52
N ALA A 23 -9.93 51.80 -28.47
CA ALA A 23 -10.02 52.30 -29.85
C ALA A 23 -11.05 51.55 -30.70
N PHE A 24 -11.47 50.34 -30.29
CA PHE A 24 -12.34 49.47 -31.09
C PHE A 24 -13.67 49.13 -30.40
N ALA A 25 -13.78 49.33 -29.09
CA ALA A 25 -14.93 48.92 -28.30
C ALA A 25 -15.23 49.87 -27.14
N ASN A 26 -16.50 49.92 -26.74
CA ASN A 26 -16.92 50.71 -25.60
C ASN A 26 -16.58 49.96 -24.31
N ARG A 27 -15.86 50.61 -23.40
CA ARG A 27 -15.59 50.05 -22.08
C ARG A 27 -16.86 50.13 -21.22
N ILE A 28 -17.31 48.99 -20.73
CA ILE A 28 -18.53 48.85 -19.91
C ILE A 28 -18.25 48.41 -18.47
N GLY A 29 -16.99 48.13 -18.14
CA GLY A 29 -16.51 47.85 -16.78
C GLY A 29 -14.99 48.04 -16.71
N ASP A 30 -14.40 47.93 -15.52
CA ASP A 30 -12.97 48.26 -15.33
C ASP A 30 -12.03 47.53 -16.27
N ASN A 31 -12.35 46.27 -16.59
CA ASN A 31 -11.60 45.43 -17.51
C ASN A 31 -12.50 44.71 -18.53
N THR A 32 -13.62 45.33 -18.91
CA THR A 32 -14.61 44.73 -19.82
C THR A 32 -15.04 45.71 -20.90
N TRP A 33 -15.07 45.23 -22.15
CA TRP A 33 -15.47 46.00 -23.32
C TRP A 33 -16.53 45.27 -24.12
N GLN A 34 -17.41 46.02 -24.77
CA GLN A 34 -18.45 45.49 -25.64
C GLN A 34 -18.55 46.31 -26.92
N THR A 35 -18.72 45.64 -28.05
CA THR A 35 -18.91 46.30 -29.34
C THR A 35 -19.62 45.41 -30.35
N VAL A 36 -20.16 46.01 -31.40
CA VAL A 36 -20.60 45.31 -32.60
C VAL A 36 -19.50 45.47 -33.65
N ILE A 37 -18.90 44.37 -34.09
CA ILE A 37 -17.73 44.36 -34.99
C ILE A 37 -17.90 43.35 -36.13
N THR A 38 -17.19 43.56 -37.24
CA THR A 38 -17.05 42.59 -38.34
C THR A 38 -16.01 41.52 -38.00
N GLN A 39 -15.97 40.40 -38.74
CA GLN A 39 -14.95 39.36 -38.55
C GLN A 39 -13.54 39.92 -38.80
N ASP A 40 -13.34 40.68 -39.89
CA ASP A 40 -12.06 41.32 -40.19
C ASP A 40 -11.63 42.32 -39.11
N GLY A 41 -12.58 43.07 -38.55
CA GLY A 41 -12.33 43.96 -37.42
C GLY A 41 -11.89 43.19 -36.18
N LEU A 42 -12.52 42.04 -35.92
CA LEU A 42 -12.16 41.16 -34.80
C LEU A 42 -10.75 40.57 -34.96
N ASP A 43 -10.41 40.12 -36.16
CA ASP A 43 -9.09 39.57 -36.48
C ASP A 43 -7.99 40.65 -36.39
N THR A 44 -8.32 41.89 -36.78
CA THR A 44 -7.44 43.05 -36.61
C THR A 44 -7.17 43.33 -35.12
N VAL A 45 -8.21 43.34 -34.28
CA VAL A 45 -8.07 43.52 -32.83
C VAL A 45 -7.21 42.41 -32.22
N LYS A 46 -7.45 41.15 -32.61
CA LYS A 46 -6.66 40.00 -32.17
C LYS A 46 -5.18 40.14 -32.55
N ALA A 47 -4.89 40.58 -33.77
CA ALA A 47 -3.53 40.81 -34.24
C ALA A 47 -2.82 41.93 -33.46
N MET A 48 -3.52 43.06 -33.19
CA MET A 48 -2.96 44.18 -32.42
C MET A 48 -2.69 43.82 -30.97
N LEU A 49 -3.60 43.08 -30.32
CA LEU A 49 -3.39 42.57 -28.97
C LEU A 49 -2.22 41.59 -28.91
N SER A 50 -2.10 40.70 -29.91
CA SER A 50 -1.02 39.71 -29.97
C SER A 50 0.35 40.36 -30.16
N LYS A 51 0.44 41.42 -30.99
CA LYS A 51 1.70 42.15 -31.24
C LYS A 51 2.26 42.84 -30.00
N THR A 52 1.39 43.21 -29.05
CA THR A 52 1.79 43.91 -27.82
C THR A 52 1.73 43.03 -26.57
N ALA A 53 1.47 41.73 -26.76
CA ALA A 53 1.31 40.76 -25.69
C ALA A 53 2.62 40.53 -24.92
N SER A 54 2.48 40.35 -23.61
CA SER A 54 3.56 39.99 -22.69
C SER A 54 3.07 38.86 -21.77
N ARG A 55 3.94 38.34 -20.90
CA ARG A 55 3.56 37.31 -19.91
C ARG A 55 2.40 37.73 -18.99
N SER A 56 2.19 39.03 -18.81
CA SER A 56 1.09 39.60 -18.01
C SER A 56 -0.13 40.01 -18.84
N THR A 57 -0.15 39.73 -20.15
CA THR A 57 -1.33 39.98 -20.99
C THR A 57 -2.27 38.79 -20.88
N ALA A 58 -3.55 39.01 -20.61
CA ALA A 58 -4.60 37.99 -20.62
C ALA A 58 -5.92 38.66 -21.04
N VAL A 59 -6.42 38.33 -22.23
CA VAL A 59 -7.69 38.87 -22.77
C VAL A 59 -8.49 37.75 -23.41
N SER A 60 -9.73 37.53 -22.97
CA SER A 60 -10.68 36.63 -23.61
C SER A 60 -11.67 37.40 -24.47
N CYS A 61 -12.10 36.78 -25.57
CA CYS A 61 -13.11 37.31 -26.49
C CYS A 61 -14.29 36.35 -26.60
N HIS A 62 -15.48 36.84 -26.29
CA HIS A 62 -16.73 36.09 -26.34
C HIS A 62 -17.66 36.68 -27.39
N TRP A 63 -18.24 35.82 -28.23
CA TRP A 63 -19.34 36.20 -29.11
C TRP A 63 -20.67 35.92 -28.41
N ILE A 64 -21.47 36.97 -28.25
CA ILE A 64 -22.87 36.86 -27.81
C ILE A 64 -23.71 36.35 -28.99
N ARG A 65 -24.14 35.08 -28.92
CA ARG A 65 -24.98 34.42 -29.93
C ARG A 65 -26.46 34.71 -29.70
N SER A 66 -26.88 34.74 -28.44
CA SER A 66 -28.25 35.03 -28.01
C SER A 66 -28.24 35.63 -26.60
N ARG A 67 -29.42 35.95 -26.04
CA ARG A 67 -29.56 36.46 -24.67
C ARG A 67 -29.02 35.52 -23.58
N SER A 68 -28.90 34.22 -23.86
CA SER A 68 -28.48 33.20 -22.89
C SER A 68 -27.25 32.40 -23.32
N ARG A 69 -26.63 32.74 -24.46
CA ARG A 69 -25.47 31.99 -24.98
C ARG A 69 -24.35 32.92 -25.44
N SER A 70 -23.21 32.78 -24.79
CA SER A 70 -21.92 33.34 -25.21
C SER A 70 -20.97 32.21 -25.60
N GLN A 71 -20.21 32.40 -26.67
CA GLN A 71 -19.21 31.44 -27.14
C GLN A 71 -17.83 32.08 -27.05
N LEU A 72 -16.88 31.41 -26.38
CA LEU A 72 -15.47 31.81 -26.42
C LEU A 72 -14.94 31.65 -27.84
N LEU A 73 -14.40 32.73 -28.41
CA LEU A 73 -13.74 32.69 -29.72
C LEU A 73 -12.24 32.47 -29.60
N TRP A 74 -11.59 33.18 -28.69
CA TRP A 74 -10.15 33.08 -28.46
C TRP A 74 -9.72 33.76 -27.17
N VAL A 75 -8.50 33.43 -26.74
CA VAL A 75 -7.77 34.10 -25.66
C VAL A 75 -6.41 34.54 -26.18
N VAL A 76 -6.01 35.79 -25.88
CA VAL A 76 -4.68 36.34 -26.18
C VAL A 76 -3.87 36.45 -24.88
N GLY A 77 -2.69 35.83 -24.87
CA GLY A 77 -1.76 35.87 -23.74
C GLY A 77 -1.92 34.67 -22.77
N ASN A 78 -1.84 34.94 -21.47
CA ASN A 78 -1.87 33.93 -20.41
C ASN A 78 -3.27 33.31 -20.27
N LYS A 79 -3.43 32.09 -20.79
CA LYS A 79 -4.69 31.33 -20.73
C LYS A 79 -5.06 30.87 -19.32
N ASN A 80 -4.09 30.76 -18.39
CA ASN A 80 -4.35 30.28 -17.03
C ASN A 80 -5.21 31.23 -16.18
N GLN A 81 -5.46 32.45 -16.67
CA GLN A 81 -6.36 33.41 -16.03
C GLN A 81 -7.84 33.16 -16.37
N PHE A 82 -8.14 32.16 -17.20
CA PHE A 82 -9.48 31.80 -17.61
C PHE A 82 -9.69 30.29 -17.53
N ASN A 83 -10.94 29.84 -17.31
CA ASN A 83 -11.33 28.43 -17.48
C ASN A 83 -11.49 28.06 -18.96
N GLU A 84 -11.90 26.82 -19.25
CA GLU A 84 -12.09 26.31 -20.61
C GLU A 84 -13.15 27.09 -21.42
N GLU A 85 -14.08 27.76 -20.73
CA GLU A 85 -15.13 28.60 -21.30
C GLU A 85 -14.73 30.09 -21.39
N GLY A 86 -13.50 30.43 -20.98
CA GLY A 86 -12.97 31.79 -21.03
C GLY A 86 -13.43 32.69 -19.89
N GLU A 87 -14.05 32.12 -18.87
CA GLU A 87 -14.53 32.82 -17.68
C GLU A 87 -13.42 32.97 -16.63
N VAL A 88 -13.52 34.03 -15.82
CA VAL A 88 -12.54 34.34 -14.79
C VAL A 88 -12.82 33.49 -13.55
N PRO A 89 -11.87 32.68 -13.05
CA PRO A 89 -12.08 31.87 -11.87
C PRO A 89 -12.26 32.76 -10.63
N VAL A 90 -13.31 32.50 -9.83
CA VAL A 90 -13.61 33.24 -8.59
C VAL A 90 -12.96 32.62 -7.35
N ASN A 91 -12.53 31.36 -7.43
CA ASN A 91 -11.83 30.65 -6.36
C ASN A 91 -10.48 30.16 -6.89
N TYR A 92 -9.41 30.48 -6.16
CA TYR A 92 -8.05 30.04 -6.47
C TYR A 92 -7.60 29.01 -5.43
N THR A 93 -7.20 27.82 -5.87
CA THR A 93 -6.45 26.90 -5.01
C THR A 93 -5.01 27.39 -4.94
N LYS A 94 -4.61 27.88 -3.77
CA LYS A 94 -3.28 28.45 -3.55
C LYS A 94 -2.25 27.30 -3.54
N THR A 95 -1.53 27.11 -4.64
CA THR A 95 -0.23 26.44 -4.56
C THR A 95 0.71 27.42 -3.87
N ILE A 96 1.09 27.12 -2.63
CA ILE A 96 1.93 27.99 -1.82
C ILE A 96 3.34 27.98 -2.43
N ASP A 97 3.71 29.05 -3.12
CA ASP A 97 5.11 29.31 -3.47
C ASP A 97 5.84 29.77 -2.21
N ILE A 98 6.75 28.90 -1.74
CA ILE A 98 7.50 29.03 -0.50
C ILE A 98 8.56 30.13 -0.67
N LYS A 99 8.39 31.24 0.07
CA LYS A 99 9.51 32.10 0.49
C LYS A 99 9.59 32.06 2.01
N GLN A 100 10.77 31.61 2.45
CA GLN A 100 11.37 31.57 3.78
C GLN A 100 10.65 32.39 4.87
N ASP A 101 10.18 31.67 5.88
CA ASP A 101 10.16 32.15 7.27
C ASP A 101 10.45 30.95 8.19
N GLU A 102 11.56 31.02 8.93
CA GLU A 102 12.15 29.93 9.73
C GLU A 102 11.38 29.60 11.02
N THR A 103 10.08 29.90 11.08
CA THR A 103 9.20 29.59 12.23
C THR A 103 7.90 28.89 11.84
N LYS A 104 7.77 28.46 10.58
CA LYS A 104 6.52 27.88 10.03
C LYS A 104 6.56 26.38 9.75
N ILE A 105 7.60 25.67 10.17
CA ILE A 105 7.75 24.23 9.90
C ILE A 105 6.84 23.38 10.81
N MET A 106 6.31 23.95 11.89
CA MET A 106 5.42 23.25 12.85
C MET A 106 3.96 23.10 12.40
N SER A 107 3.58 23.57 11.20
CA SER A 107 2.18 23.49 10.71
C SER A 107 2.03 22.91 9.30
N GLU A 108 3.06 22.31 8.73
CA GLU A 108 2.96 21.72 7.39
C GLU A 108 2.27 20.35 7.47
N MET A 109 1.15 20.23 6.76
CA MET A 109 0.46 18.96 6.57
C MET A 109 1.42 17.99 5.86
N VAL A 110 1.76 16.90 6.54
CA VAL A 110 2.66 15.87 6.02
C VAL A 110 1.82 14.83 5.31
N TYR A 111 2.22 14.43 4.10
CA TYR A 111 1.52 13.43 3.32
C TYR A 111 2.28 12.11 3.30
N ALA A 112 1.54 11.00 3.42
CA ALA A 112 2.12 9.66 3.34
C ALA A 112 2.47 9.24 1.91
N ASN A 113 1.74 9.71 0.90
CA ASN A 113 1.89 9.25 -0.47
C ASN A 113 1.35 10.26 -1.50
N THR A 114 1.43 9.89 -2.78
CA THR A 114 0.99 10.71 -3.92
C THR A 114 -0.52 10.94 -3.96
N GLN A 115 -1.31 10.15 -3.24
CA GLN A 115 -2.76 10.35 -3.07
C GLN A 115 -3.10 11.48 -2.07
N LYS A 116 -2.07 12.10 -1.46
CA LYS A 116 -2.20 13.17 -0.45
C LYS A 116 -2.96 12.74 0.81
N GLN A 117 -2.83 11.47 1.20
CA GLN A 117 -3.29 11.02 2.51
C GLN A 117 -2.49 11.73 3.62
N PRO A 118 -3.12 12.34 4.62
CA PRO A 118 -2.42 12.85 5.81
C PRO A 118 -1.62 11.72 6.47
N LEU A 119 -0.38 12.00 6.88
CA LEU A 119 0.52 10.98 7.41
C LEU A 119 -0.05 10.34 8.68
N GLU A 120 -0.60 11.14 9.59
CA GLU A 120 -1.23 10.68 10.83
C GLU A 120 -2.42 9.73 10.59
N GLU A 121 -3.30 10.03 9.63
CA GLU A 121 -4.43 9.18 9.25
C GLU A 121 -3.94 7.86 8.65
N HIS A 122 -2.95 7.95 7.78
CA HIS A 122 -2.34 6.79 7.14
C HIS A 122 -1.70 5.86 8.18
N LEU A 123 -0.86 6.38 9.08
CA LEU A 123 -0.19 5.60 10.12
C LEU A 123 -1.19 4.92 11.05
N PHE A 124 -2.22 5.65 11.51
CA PHE A 124 -3.29 5.06 12.32
C PHE A 124 -4.01 3.93 11.57
N ALA A 125 -4.44 4.19 10.34
CA ALA A 125 -5.21 3.22 9.57
C ALA A 125 -4.41 1.96 9.22
N VAL A 126 -3.11 2.08 8.92
CA VAL A 126 -2.22 0.93 8.68
C VAL A 126 -2.04 0.12 9.97
N GLY A 127 -1.79 0.77 11.11
CA GLY A 127 -1.72 0.09 12.41
C GLY A 127 -3.01 -0.66 12.73
N TYR A 128 -4.14 0.01 12.62
CA TYR A 128 -5.47 -0.56 12.87
C TYR A 128 -5.73 -1.78 11.98
N LEU A 129 -5.53 -1.63 10.67
CA LEU A 129 -5.80 -2.68 9.70
C LEU A 129 -4.83 -3.87 9.87
N ALA A 130 -3.54 -3.63 10.14
CA ALA A 130 -2.57 -4.69 10.40
C ALA A 130 -2.94 -5.51 11.64
N GLY A 131 -3.38 -4.86 12.72
CA GLY A 131 -3.89 -5.53 13.92
C GLY A 131 -5.12 -6.39 13.63
N LYS A 132 -6.07 -5.87 12.83
CA LYS A 132 -7.27 -6.61 12.39
C LYS A 132 -6.95 -7.81 11.49
N ILE A 133 -5.94 -7.69 10.62
CA ILE A 133 -5.48 -8.83 9.81
C ILE A 133 -4.92 -9.94 10.71
N ILE A 134 -4.10 -9.60 11.72
CA ILE A 134 -3.60 -10.60 12.69
C ILE A 134 -4.74 -11.23 13.48
N GLU A 135 -5.69 -10.43 13.99
CA GLU A 135 -6.86 -10.92 14.72
C GLU A 135 -7.68 -11.92 13.89
N HIS A 136 -7.81 -11.67 12.58
CA HIS A 136 -8.48 -12.60 11.67
C HIS A 136 -7.68 -13.89 11.44
N LEU A 137 -6.38 -13.78 11.16
CA LEU A 137 -5.54 -14.93 10.78
C LEU A 137 -5.24 -15.87 11.95
N LEU A 138 -4.98 -15.32 13.15
CA LEU A 138 -4.51 -16.10 14.30
C LEU A 138 -5.52 -16.18 15.45
N GLY A 139 -6.68 -15.53 15.28
CA GLY A 139 -7.73 -15.45 16.28
C GLY A 139 -7.44 -14.50 17.44
N GLU A 140 -8.43 -14.34 18.31
CA GLU A 140 -8.40 -13.36 19.42
C GLU A 140 -7.34 -13.66 20.49
N LYS A 141 -6.82 -14.89 20.56
CA LYS A 141 -5.86 -15.31 21.60
C LYS A 141 -4.44 -14.76 21.41
N GLN A 142 -4.12 -14.16 20.26
CA GLN A 142 -2.78 -13.62 19.96
C GLN A 142 -2.65 -12.11 20.21
N ASP A 143 -3.14 -11.63 21.36
CA ASP A 143 -3.14 -10.20 21.74
C ASP A 143 -1.76 -9.53 21.63
N LYS A 144 -0.69 -10.28 21.92
CA LYS A 144 0.69 -9.76 21.86
C LYS A 144 1.14 -9.42 20.43
N LEU A 145 0.80 -10.26 19.45
CA LEU A 145 1.14 -9.99 18.05
C LEU A 145 0.25 -8.89 17.46
N LYS A 146 -1.02 -8.86 17.87
CA LYS A 146 -1.99 -7.81 17.52
C LYS A 146 -1.49 -6.43 17.97
N GLU A 147 -1.04 -6.32 19.22
CA GLU A 147 -0.40 -5.13 19.78
C GLU A 147 0.84 -4.73 18.97
N ALA A 148 1.73 -5.69 18.69
CA ALA A 148 2.92 -5.43 17.89
C ALA A 148 2.57 -4.94 16.48
N ALA A 149 1.53 -5.48 15.83
CA ALA A 149 1.08 -5.08 14.51
C ALA A 149 0.53 -3.67 14.49
N PHE A 150 -0.32 -3.35 15.46
CA PHE A 150 -0.86 -2.02 15.63
C PHE A 150 0.26 -0.98 15.79
N ILE A 151 1.18 -1.21 16.74
CA ILE A 151 2.30 -0.31 16.99
C ILE A 151 3.22 -0.20 15.76
N SER A 152 3.55 -1.32 15.12
CA SER A 152 4.39 -1.34 13.92
C SER A 152 3.77 -0.51 12.80
N GLY A 153 2.47 -0.68 12.51
CA GLY A 153 1.80 0.08 11.47
C GLY A 153 1.70 1.58 11.80
N CYS A 154 1.52 1.95 13.07
CA CYS A 154 1.55 3.36 13.47
C CYS A 154 2.93 4.02 13.35
N LEU A 155 4.02 3.24 13.27
CA LEU A 155 5.40 3.76 13.25
C LEU A 155 6.16 3.49 11.94
N HIS A 156 5.71 2.54 11.11
CA HIS A 156 6.47 2.05 9.96
C HIS A 156 6.93 3.16 9.00
N ASP A 157 6.07 4.15 8.79
CA ASP A 157 6.28 5.27 7.87
C ASP A 157 6.52 6.61 8.57
N LEU A 158 6.78 6.60 9.88
CA LEU A 158 7.03 7.83 10.63
C LEU A 158 8.23 8.62 10.07
N GLY A 159 9.22 7.93 9.47
CA GLY A 159 10.33 8.52 8.75
C GLY A 159 9.96 9.34 7.51
N LYS A 160 8.71 9.30 7.03
CA LYS A 160 8.20 10.22 5.98
C LYS A 160 8.08 11.67 6.45
N VAL A 161 8.28 11.93 7.75
CA VAL A 161 8.50 13.29 8.26
C VAL A 161 9.80 13.92 7.75
N ASP A 162 10.71 13.14 7.17
CA ASP A 162 11.96 13.59 6.56
C ASP A 162 11.75 14.71 5.51
N PRO A 163 12.44 15.86 5.62
CA PRO A 163 12.30 16.97 4.68
C PRO A 163 12.61 16.62 3.21
N GLU A 164 13.56 15.73 2.94
CA GLU A 164 13.89 15.34 1.57
C GLU A 164 12.81 14.45 0.96
N TYR A 165 12.22 13.54 1.75
CA TYR A 165 11.04 12.78 1.35
C TYR A 165 9.89 13.71 0.96
N ARG A 166 9.56 14.70 1.80
CA ARG A 166 8.48 15.67 1.52
C ARG A 166 8.73 16.42 0.22
N ARG A 167 9.94 16.95 0.01
CA ARG A 167 10.30 17.64 -1.24
C ARG A 167 10.24 16.74 -2.46
N TRP A 168 10.65 15.48 -2.33
CA TRP A 168 10.50 14.49 -3.41
C TRP A 168 9.03 14.24 -3.73
N LEU A 169 8.18 14.09 -2.71
CA LEU A 169 6.76 13.81 -2.86
C LEU A 169 6.02 14.98 -3.52
N GLU A 170 6.31 16.22 -3.10
CA GLU A 170 5.77 17.43 -3.73
C GLU A 170 6.13 17.52 -5.22
N LYS A 171 7.38 17.19 -5.58
CA LYS A 171 7.81 17.12 -6.99
C LYS A 171 7.05 16.05 -7.78
N LYS A 172 6.75 14.91 -7.17
CA LYS A 172 5.95 13.85 -7.82
C LYS A 172 4.49 14.26 -7.99
N ILE A 173 3.87 14.82 -6.95
CA ILE A 173 2.50 15.33 -6.99
C ILE A 173 2.34 16.43 -8.05
N SER A 174 3.31 17.33 -8.18
CA SER A 174 3.29 18.40 -9.19
C SER A 174 3.52 17.90 -10.62
N LYS A 175 4.29 16.81 -10.81
CA LYS A 175 4.48 16.16 -12.12
C LYS A 175 3.27 15.32 -12.57
N ASN A 176 2.46 14.80 -11.64
CA ASN A 176 1.28 13.96 -11.91
C ASN A 176 0.15 14.62 -12.71
N LYS A 177 0.26 15.89 -13.14
CA LYS A 177 -0.74 16.50 -14.04
C LYS A 177 -0.70 15.97 -15.48
N ASN A 178 0.40 15.35 -15.94
CA ASN A 178 0.57 15.00 -17.36
C ASN A 178 1.01 13.56 -17.70
N GLN A 179 1.23 12.65 -16.75
CA GLN A 179 1.63 11.25 -17.04
C GLN A 179 1.09 10.28 -15.99
N GLN A 180 0.57 9.12 -16.44
CA GLN A 180 0.37 7.94 -15.58
C GLN A 180 1.75 7.45 -15.14
N ILE A 181 2.01 7.45 -13.84
CA ILE A 181 3.23 6.89 -13.27
C ILE A 181 2.98 5.41 -12.98
N VAL A 182 3.81 4.55 -13.57
CA VAL A 182 4.01 3.17 -13.11
C VAL A 182 4.63 3.27 -11.70
N ILE A 183 3.85 2.95 -10.68
CA ILE A 183 4.36 2.79 -9.31
C ILE A 183 5.25 1.55 -9.35
N GLN A 184 6.57 1.72 -9.22
CA GLN A 184 7.44 0.57 -9.01
C GLN A 184 7.09 -0.04 -7.64
N GLU A 185 6.82 -1.34 -7.62
CA GLU A 185 6.34 -2.08 -6.45
C GLU A 185 7.32 -2.07 -5.25
N ASP A 186 8.60 -1.77 -5.49
CA ASP A 186 9.70 -1.88 -4.52
C ASP A 186 9.96 -0.61 -3.69
N GLY A 187 8.91 0.15 -3.40
CA GLY A 187 8.98 1.33 -2.56
C GLY A 187 9.46 2.59 -3.28
N VAL A 188 9.24 3.71 -2.61
CA VAL A 188 9.47 5.04 -3.16
C VAL A 188 10.95 5.40 -3.07
N HIS A 189 11.61 5.68 -4.20
CA HIS A 189 13.02 6.08 -4.21
C HIS A 189 13.20 7.55 -4.59
N ILE A 190 13.97 8.26 -3.76
CA ILE A 190 14.53 9.55 -4.13
C ILE A 190 15.77 9.24 -4.96
N ASP A 191 15.71 9.48 -6.28
CA ASP A 191 16.86 9.40 -7.18
C ASP A 191 17.10 10.77 -7.81
N SER A 192 17.42 11.76 -6.97
CA SER A 192 17.68 13.13 -7.44
C SER A 192 19.00 13.68 -6.89
N GLY A 193 20.08 13.45 -7.64
CA GLY A 193 21.36 14.15 -7.48
C GLY A 193 21.98 14.03 -6.08
N LYS A 194 21.85 15.08 -5.25
CA LYS A 194 22.44 15.15 -3.90
C LYS A 194 21.79 14.18 -2.90
N PHE A 195 20.52 13.83 -3.12
CA PHE A 195 19.77 12.90 -2.27
C PHE A 195 19.38 11.69 -3.12
N SER A 196 20.11 10.61 -2.90
CA SER A 196 19.85 9.28 -3.43
C SER A 196 19.87 8.27 -2.28
N PHE A 197 19.25 7.10 -2.46
CA PHE A 197 19.27 6.05 -1.43
C PHE A 197 20.69 5.58 -1.06
N GLU A 198 21.69 5.85 -1.89
CA GLU A 198 23.12 5.62 -1.59
C GLU A 198 23.64 6.56 -0.50
N LYS A 199 23.21 7.83 -0.54
CA LYS A 199 23.75 8.91 0.31
C LYS A 199 22.84 9.28 1.47
N HIS A 200 21.53 9.02 1.34
CA HIS A 200 20.51 9.33 2.34
C HIS A 200 19.78 8.06 2.77
N PRO A 201 19.46 7.89 4.07
CA PRO A 201 18.65 6.77 4.52
C PRO A 201 17.25 6.80 3.89
N ARG A 202 16.66 5.61 3.72
CA ARG A 202 15.25 5.47 3.28
C ARG A 202 14.32 5.75 4.45
N HIS A 203 13.06 6.06 4.15
CA HIS A 203 12.09 6.42 5.18
C HIS A 203 11.89 5.30 6.21
N ASN A 204 11.93 4.02 5.83
CA ASN A 204 11.87 2.88 6.76
C ASN A 204 13.06 2.82 7.73
N GLU A 205 14.26 3.18 7.26
CA GLU A 205 15.46 3.26 8.10
C GLU A 205 15.38 4.46 9.06
N ILE A 206 14.84 5.58 8.58
CA ILE A 206 14.57 6.77 9.40
C ILE A 206 13.47 6.47 10.43
N SER A 207 12.42 5.73 10.08
CA SER A 207 11.36 5.30 10.99
C SER A 207 11.92 4.46 12.13
N LEU A 208 12.78 3.48 11.82
CA LEU A 208 13.47 2.68 12.83
C LEU A 208 14.33 3.58 13.73
N TRP A 209 15.12 4.47 13.13
CA TRP A 209 15.97 5.41 13.88
C TRP A 209 15.16 6.35 14.80
N ILE A 210 14.00 6.84 14.36
CA ILE A 210 13.08 7.64 15.20
C ILE A 210 12.55 6.78 16.36
N THR A 211 12.23 5.52 16.10
CA THR A 211 11.64 4.60 17.08
C THR A 211 12.55 4.39 18.29
N GLU A 212 13.87 4.42 18.10
CA GLU A 212 14.86 4.34 19.19
C GLU A 212 14.72 5.46 20.24
N PHE A 213 14.13 6.60 19.88
CA PHE A 213 13.92 7.73 20.80
C PHE A 213 12.54 7.69 21.48
N ILE A 214 11.71 6.70 21.16
CA ILE A 214 10.38 6.49 21.75
C ILE A 214 10.51 5.37 22.77
N ASP A 215 10.18 5.64 24.03
CA ASP A 215 10.19 4.62 25.09
C ASP A 215 9.02 3.63 24.97
N LEU A 216 9.03 2.80 23.92
CA LEU A 216 8.01 1.80 23.69
C LEU A 216 7.96 0.74 24.79
N LYS A 217 9.09 0.47 25.47
CA LYS A 217 9.12 -0.51 26.57
C LYS A 217 8.23 -0.13 27.74
N ALA A 218 7.88 1.16 27.87
CA ALA A 218 6.94 1.63 28.88
C ALA A 218 5.49 1.22 28.61
N ILE A 219 5.12 0.97 27.34
CA ILE A 219 3.74 0.70 26.93
C ILE A 219 3.49 -0.75 26.52
N LEU A 220 4.56 -1.50 26.20
CA LEU A 220 4.43 -2.88 25.70
C LEU A 220 3.98 -3.85 26.81
N SER A 221 2.98 -4.68 26.51
CA SER A 221 2.58 -5.79 27.40
C SER A 221 3.71 -6.80 27.63
N ASN A 222 4.62 -6.93 26.66
CA ASN A 222 5.81 -7.75 26.73
C ASN A 222 6.98 -7.06 26.02
N LYS A 223 8.09 -6.85 26.74
CA LYS A 223 9.30 -6.19 26.21
C LYS A 223 9.93 -6.92 25.01
N SER A 224 9.71 -8.23 24.86
CA SER A 224 10.19 -8.98 23.69
C SER A 224 9.45 -8.60 22.40
N LEU A 225 8.36 -7.84 22.48
CA LEU A 225 7.65 -7.35 21.29
C LEU A 225 8.44 -6.29 20.52
N LEU A 226 9.33 -5.58 21.21
CA LEU A 226 10.13 -4.52 20.61
C LEU A 226 10.92 -5.02 19.40
N SER A 227 11.58 -6.17 19.50
CA SER A 227 12.36 -6.74 18.39
C SER A 227 11.50 -7.11 17.18
N TYR A 228 10.24 -7.48 17.39
CA TYR A 228 9.32 -7.74 16.27
C TYR A 228 8.85 -6.43 15.62
N ILE A 229 8.57 -5.40 16.43
CA ILE A 229 8.18 -4.07 15.96
C ILE A 229 9.29 -3.44 15.14
N GLU A 230 10.52 -3.42 15.66
CA GLU A 230 11.71 -2.93 14.96
C GLU A 230 11.94 -3.68 13.64
N HIS A 231 11.79 -5.02 13.66
CA HIS A 231 11.91 -5.83 12.45
C HIS A 231 10.86 -5.46 11.40
N ALA A 232 9.59 -5.31 11.78
CA ALA A 232 8.52 -4.94 10.85
C ALA A 232 8.72 -3.53 10.27
N ILE A 233 9.09 -2.56 11.11
CA ILE A 233 9.40 -1.19 10.69
C ILE A 233 10.59 -1.17 9.73
N TYR A 234 11.65 -1.92 10.00
CA TYR A 234 12.84 -1.89 9.14
C TYR A 234 12.62 -2.61 7.80
N TRP A 235 11.96 -3.78 7.81
CA TRP A 235 11.85 -4.66 6.64
C TRP A 235 10.54 -4.53 5.85
N HIS A 236 9.69 -3.53 6.10
CA HIS A 236 8.47 -3.33 5.29
C HIS A 236 8.76 -2.92 3.83
N HIS A 237 9.98 -2.48 3.52
CA HIS A 237 10.47 -2.32 2.14
C HIS A 237 11.66 -3.23 1.86
N ALA A 238 11.87 -3.52 0.57
CA ALA A 238 13.05 -4.24 0.12
C ALA A 238 14.33 -3.47 0.45
N LYS A 239 15.36 -4.20 0.91
CA LYS A 239 16.66 -3.62 1.24
C LYS A 239 17.33 -3.10 -0.05
N PRO A 240 17.72 -1.82 -0.11
CA PRO A 240 18.50 -1.31 -1.23
C PRO A 240 19.87 -1.97 -1.30
N ILE A 241 20.32 -2.26 -2.52
CA ILE A 241 21.72 -2.61 -2.79
C ILE A 241 22.51 -1.30 -2.84
N ARG A 242 23.40 -1.09 -1.86
CA ARG A 242 24.26 0.11 -1.75
C ARG A 242 25.72 -0.22 -2.00
N LYS A 243 26.50 0.77 -2.42
CA LYS A 243 27.97 0.67 -2.46
C LYS A 243 28.60 0.63 -1.07
N GLU A 244 28.07 1.45 -0.16
CA GLU A 244 28.41 1.44 1.27
C GLU A 244 27.18 0.96 2.04
N GLU A 245 27.25 -0.24 2.59
CA GLU A 245 26.15 -0.85 3.31
C GLU A 245 25.90 -0.15 4.65
N ILE A 246 24.62 0.02 5.01
CA ILE A 246 24.22 0.45 6.35
C ILE A 246 24.06 -0.83 7.17
N VAL A 247 24.93 -1.02 8.17
CA VAL A 247 24.97 -2.27 8.96
C VAL A 247 24.56 -2.00 10.40
N LYS A 248 24.80 -0.78 10.91
CA LYS A 248 24.49 -0.40 12.29
C LYS A 248 23.57 0.80 12.36
N MET A 249 22.91 0.96 13.51
CA MET A 249 22.08 2.14 13.79
C MET A 249 22.88 3.45 13.64
N TYR A 250 24.15 3.44 14.03
CA TYR A 250 25.03 4.60 13.90
C TYR A 250 25.24 5.04 12.44
N ASP A 251 25.17 4.15 11.46
CA ASP A 251 25.33 4.52 10.05
C ASP A 251 24.16 5.37 9.56
N ILE A 252 22.94 5.04 9.99
CA ILE A 252 21.74 5.83 9.72
C ILE A 252 21.90 7.21 10.36
N HIS A 253 22.25 7.24 11.65
CA HIS A 253 22.47 8.48 12.39
C HIS A 253 23.55 9.36 11.74
N ARG A 254 24.69 8.79 11.35
CA ARG A 254 25.80 9.50 10.70
C ARG A 254 25.37 10.16 9.39
N LYS A 255 24.59 9.46 8.55
CA LYS A 255 24.08 10.03 7.29
C LYS A 255 23.07 11.15 7.56
N LEU A 256 22.14 10.96 8.51
CA LEU A 256 21.19 12.01 8.92
C LEU A 256 21.90 13.24 9.49
N ASN A 257 22.91 13.06 10.33
CA ASN A 257 23.67 14.16 10.92
C ASN A 257 24.47 14.92 9.86
N SER A 258 25.04 14.22 8.88
CA SER A 258 25.66 14.87 7.74
C SER A 258 24.67 15.69 6.90
N ALA A 259 23.41 15.27 6.80
CA ALA A 259 22.39 15.94 6.00
C ALA A 259 21.77 17.15 6.71
N TYR A 260 21.47 17.02 8.01
CA TYR A 260 20.63 17.98 8.75
C TYR A 260 21.35 18.71 9.87
N GLN A 261 22.54 18.26 10.26
CA GLN A 261 23.20 18.68 11.49
C GLN A 261 22.32 18.42 12.73
N GLU A 262 22.88 18.68 13.91
CA GLU A 262 22.23 18.39 15.19
C GLU A 262 20.87 19.11 15.34
N LYS A 263 20.81 20.39 14.98
CA LYS A 263 19.56 21.18 15.04
C LYS A 263 18.46 20.56 14.18
N GLY A 264 18.76 20.18 12.94
CA GLY A 264 17.77 19.61 12.04
C GLY A 264 17.35 18.18 12.43
N ILE A 265 18.25 17.41 13.05
CA ILE A 265 17.90 16.12 13.67
C ILE A 265 16.89 16.31 14.80
N LYS A 266 17.11 17.29 15.69
CA LYS A 266 16.19 17.55 16.79
C LYS A 266 14.81 17.97 16.29
N GLU A 267 14.78 18.85 15.29
CA GLU A 267 13.53 19.25 14.60
C GLU A 267 12.81 18.04 13.96
N LEU A 268 13.56 17.06 13.42
CA LEU A 268 12.98 15.83 12.89
C LEU A 268 12.25 15.03 13.99
N ILE A 269 12.87 14.84 15.15
CA ILE A 269 12.27 14.16 16.30
C ILE A 269 11.05 14.93 16.85
N ASP A 270 11.16 16.25 16.96
CA ASP A 270 10.06 17.11 17.41
C ASP A 270 8.85 17.00 16.46
N HIS A 271 9.07 16.94 15.14
CA HIS A 271 8.00 16.70 14.18
C HIS A 271 7.41 15.29 14.27
N SER A 272 8.24 14.25 14.46
CA SER A 272 7.76 12.88 14.67
C SER A 272 6.84 12.80 15.90
N LYS A 273 7.19 13.50 16.98
CA LYS A 273 6.35 13.60 18.18
C LYS A 273 4.99 14.21 17.88
N ILE A 274 4.94 15.32 17.13
CA ILE A 274 3.67 15.96 16.74
C ILE A 274 2.79 15.01 15.91
N ILE A 275 3.38 14.28 14.97
CA ILE A 275 2.63 13.29 14.17
C ILE A 275 2.09 12.18 15.07
N LEU A 276 2.89 11.65 16.00
CA LEU A 276 2.42 10.60 16.91
C LEU A 276 1.30 11.10 17.85
N GLU A 277 1.37 12.32 18.35
CA GLU A 277 0.30 12.95 19.14
C GLU A 277 -1.03 13.02 18.34
N ARG A 278 -0.95 13.28 17.03
CA ARG A 278 -2.12 13.26 16.15
C ARG A 278 -2.64 11.85 15.89
N VAL A 279 -1.76 10.86 15.70
CA VAL A 279 -2.15 9.44 15.63
C VAL A 279 -2.93 9.04 16.89
N VAL A 280 -2.46 9.46 18.07
CA VAL A 280 -3.15 9.21 19.34
C VAL A 280 -4.52 9.90 19.40
N ALA A 281 -4.62 11.14 18.92
CA ALA A 281 -5.89 11.85 18.86
C ALA A 281 -6.90 11.09 17.97
N ILE A 282 -6.47 10.63 16.80
CA ILE A 282 -7.28 9.81 15.90
C ILE A 282 -7.69 8.50 16.58
N GLN A 283 -6.77 7.78 17.23
CA GLN A 283 -7.05 6.55 17.96
C GLN A 283 -8.13 6.76 19.04
N LYS A 284 -7.99 7.81 19.85
CA LYS A 284 -8.96 8.17 20.90
C LYS A 284 -10.33 8.50 20.33
N GLN A 285 -10.36 9.23 19.21
CA GLN A 285 -11.61 9.54 18.52
C GLN A 285 -12.24 8.28 17.92
N TYR A 286 -11.43 7.41 17.30
CA TYR A 286 -11.89 6.17 16.67
C TYR A 286 -12.44 5.17 17.69
N GLY A 287 -11.82 5.06 18.88
CA GLY A 287 -12.41 4.45 20.05
C GLY A 287 -12.57 2.92 20.04
N ASP A 288 -11.78 2.19 19.25
CA ASP A 288 -11.80 0.71 19.28
C ASP A 288 -10.88 0.19 20.40
N PRO A 289 -11.43 -0.43 21.48
CA PRO A 289 -10.62 -0.92 22.60
C PRO A 289 -9.74 -2.11 22.23
N ALA A 290 -10.02 -2.82 21.13
CA ALA A 290 -9.21 -3.96 20.68
C ALA A 290 -7.94 -3.52 19.94
N MET A 291 -7.88 -2.28 19.44
CA MET A 291 -6.78 -1.76 18.61
C MET A 291 -6.31 -0.41 19.17
N THR A 292 -5.51 -0.48 20.23
CA THR A 292 -5.04 0.72 20.94
C THR A 292 -3.63 0.53 21.47
N ALA A 293 -2.86 1.62 21.51
CA ALA A 293 -1.61 1.71 22.24
C ALA A 293 -1.55 3.02 23.04
N ASN A 294 -0.93 2.95 24.23
CA ASN A 294 -0.84 4.08 25.15
C ASN A 294 0.33 5.02 24.81
N PHE A 295 0.47 5.45 23.55
CA PHE A 295 1.60 6.30 23.14
C PHE A 295 1.72 7.61 23.93
N ASP A 296 0.65 8.11 24.57
CA ASP A 296 0.73 9.25 25.50
C ASP A 296 1.67 9.02 26.69
N GLN A 297 1.92 7.76 27.05
CA GLN A 297 2.82 7.37 28.14
C GLN A 297 4.27 7.21 27.67
N CYS A 298 4.52 7.21 26.36
CA CYS A 298 5.88 7.12 25.83
C CYS A 298 6.62 8.45 26.02
N ALA A 299 7.76 8.41 26.69
CA ALA A 299 8.71 9.51 26.60
C ALA A 299 9.36 9.50 25.21
N ILE A 300 9.27 10.63 24.50
CA ILE A 300 10.03 10.86 23.26
C ILE A 300 11.12 11.87 23.58
N ARG A 301 12.38 11.43 23.59
CA ARG A 301 13.51 12.29 23.99
C ARG A 301 14.70 12.03 23.08
N TYR A 302 15.18 13.10 22.47
CA TYR A 302 16.50 13.09 21.85
C TYR A 302 17.56 13.14 22.95
N ASP A 303 18.38 12.10 23.04
CA ASP A 303 19.44 11.94 24.04
C ASP A 303 20.77 11.66 23.34
N GLU A 304 21.74 12.56 23.49
CA GLU A 304 23.06 12.47 22.86
C GLU A 304 23.92 11.36 23.45
N ASP A 305 23.79 11.09 24.75
CA ASP A 305 24.54 10.02 25.41
C ASP A 305 24.03 8.66 24.93
N PHE A 306 22.74 8.56 24.63
CA PHE A 306 22.14 7.37 24.05
C PHE A 306 22.65 7.08 22.63
N ILE A 307 22.96 8.10 21.82
CA ILE A 307 23.51 7.93 20.46
C ILE A 307 24.86 7.21 20.47
N ALA A 308 25.65 7.34 21.54
CA ALA A 308 26.91 6.60 21.66
C ALA A 308 26.68 5.08 21.64
N SER A 309 25.52 4.61 22.12
CA SER A 309 25.14 3.20 22.09
C SER A 309 24.89 2.67 20.67
N PHE A 310 24.48 3.53 19.73
CA PHE A 310 24.19 3.14 18.34
C PHE A 310 25.37 2.53 17.59
N ARG A 311 26.61 2.78 18.05
CA ARG A 311 27.82 2.13 17.50
C ARG A 311 27.86 0.63 17.80
N LYS A 312 27.15 0.18 18.83
CA LYS A 312 27.03 -1.22 19.25
C LYS A 312 25.68 -1.84 18.89
N THR A 313 24.69 -1.03 18.50
CA THR A 313 23.37 -1.49 18.08
C THR A 313 23.39 -1.92 16.61
N ASP A 314 23.22 -3.22 16.38
CA ASP A 314 23.02 -3.77 15.05
C ASP A 314 21.59 -3.51 14.57
N LEU A 315 21.40 -3.50 13.25
CA LEU A 315 20.07 -3.38 12.66
C LEU A 315 19.30 -4.71 12.79
N PRO A 316 17.96 -4.69 12.77
CA PRO A 316 17.15 -5.89 12.88
C PRO A 316 17.58 -6.96 11.85
N PRO A 317 17.92 -8.18 12.29
CA PRO A 317 18.38 -9.23 11.38
C PRO A 317 17.24 -9.68 10.45
N TYR A 318 17.56 -10.10 9.22
CA TYR A 318 16.59 -10.71 8.32
C TYR A 318 16.80 -12.22 8.27
N LYS A 319 15.81 -12.99 8.74
CA LYS A 319 15.84 -14.47 8.68
C LYS A 319 17.14 -15.05 9.23
N ALA A 320 17.54 -14.60 10.41
CA ALA A 320 18.74 -15.09 11.06
C ALA A 320 18.49 -16.50 11.60
N TYR A 321 19.40 -17.41 11.29
CA TYR A 321 19.50 -18.72 11.88
C TYR A 321 20.90 -18.84 12.46
N THR A 322 20.96 -19.05 13.77
CA THR A 322 22.20 -19.34 14.47
C THR A 322 22.57 -20.78 14.18
N LEU A 323 23.85 -21.06 13.93
CA LEU A 323 24.29 -22.42 13.69
C LEU A 323 24.27 -23.17 15.03
N GLU A 324 23.30 -24.06 15.17
CA GLU A 324 23.03 -24.83 16.38
C GLU A 324 23.21 -26.33 16.11
N GLU A 325 23.55 -27.09 17.16
CA GLU A 325 23.79 -28.54 17.07
C GLU A 325 22.51 -29.39 17.13
N THR A 326 21.40 -28.82 17.60
CA THR A 326 20.12 -29.53 17.77
C THR A 326 18.96 -28.76 17.14
N LEU A 327 17.92 -29.49 16.70
CA LEU A 327 16.70 -28.90 16.13
C LEU A 327 15.99 -27.97 17.13
N ASP A 328 15.91 -28.37 18.41
CA ASP A 328 15.27 -27.59 19.47
C ASP A 328 15.91 -26.21 19.65
N ALA A 329 17.22 -26.10 19.41
CA ALA A 329 17.93 -24.83 19.48
C ALA A 329 17.57 -23.90 18.30
N TYR A 330 17.31 -24.45 17.10
CA TYR A 330 16.76 -23.70 15.97
C TYR A 330 15.31 -23.24 16.18
N GLU A 331 14.55 -23.91 17.05
CA GLU A 331 13.12 -23.62 17.25
C GLU A 331 12.89 -22.16 17.64
N LYS A 332 13.78 -21.57 18.44
CA LYS A 332 13.69 -20.16 18.83
C LYS A 332 13.83 -19.22 17.62
N ASP A 333 14.80 -19.48 16.76
CA ASP A 333 15.03 -18.69 15.55
C ASP A 333 13.88 -18.88 14.55
N ILE A 334 13.38 -20.11 14.40
CA ILE A 334 12.22 -20.42 13.57
C ILE A 334 10.98 -19.66 14.06
N GLN A 335 10.68 -19.74 15.36
CA GLN A 335 9.53 -19.04 15.96
C GLN A 335 9.67 -17.52 15.86
N PHE A 336 10.87 -16.98 16.07
CA PHE A 336 11.13 -15.55 15.89
C PHE A 336 10.89 -15.14 14.44
N ASN A 337 11.55 -15.81 13.49
CA ASN A 337 11.44 -15.49 12.07
C ASN A 337 10.00 -15.64 11.56
N ALA A 338 9.26 -16.67 11.99
CA ALA A 338 7.86 -16.87 11.64
C ALA A 338 6.99 -15.69 12.11
N LYS A 339 7.06 -15.33 13.40
CA LYS A 339 6.30 -14.22 13.98
C LYS A 339 6.68 -12.88 13.36
N ALA A 340 7.97 -12.64 13.15
CA ALA A 340 8.49 -11.43 12.51
C ALA A 340 8.01 -11.31 11.04
N ASN A 341 7.97 -12.42 10.30
CA ASN A 341 7.45 -12.44 8.93
C ASN A 341 5.93 -12.24 8.88
N ILE A 342 5.15 -12.89 9.75
CA ILE A 342 3.69 -12.68 9.86
C ILE A 342 3.40 -11.20 10.11
N LEU A 343 4.05 -10.63 11.13
CA LEU A 343 3.89 -9.23 11.50
C LEU A 343 4.22 -8.29 10.34
N ARG A 344 5.41 -8.45 9.75
CA ARG A 344 5.87 -7.67 8.60
C ARG A 344 4.87 -7.75 7.44
N ALA A 345 4.37 -8.95 7.13
CA ALA A 345 3.45 -9.13 6.03
C ALA A 345 2.08 -8.49 6.26
N CYS A 346 1.58 -8.55 7.49
CA CYS A 346 0.34 -7.86 7.87
C CYS A 346 0.49 -6.34 7.72
N VAL A 347 1.62 -5.77 8.16
CA VAL A 347 1.90 -4.34 8.00
C VAL A 347 2.01 -3.93 6.53
N ILE A 348 2.74 -4.68 5.70
CA ILE A 348 2.86 -4.38 4.26
C ILE A 348 1.51 -4.53 3.55
N SER A 349 0.72 -5.57 3.88
CA SER A 349 -0.62 -5.76 3.31
C SER A 349 -1.55 -4.61 3.68
N ALA A 350 -1.53 -4.19 4.95
CA ALA A 350 -2.28 -3.03 5.41
C ALA A 350 -1.84 -1.74 4.72
N ASP A 351 -0.53 -1.46 4.64
CA ASP A 351 -0.01 -0.29 3.92
C ASP A 351 -0.47 -0.28 2.45
N ARG A 352 -0.34 -1.41 1.72
CA ARG A 352 -0.82 -1.50 0.33
C ARG A 352 -2.30 -1.18 0.19
N GLN A 353 -3.14 -1.73 1.07
CA GLN A 353 -4.59 -1.49 1.04
C GLN A 353 -4.94 -0.04 1.36
N ILE A 354 -4.35 0.54 2.42
CA ILE A 354 -4.58 1.94 2.79
C ILE A 354 -4.04 2.86 1.71
N SER A 355 -2.83 2.62 1.20
CA SER A 355 -2.19 3.40 0.13
C SER A 355 -2.96 3.35 -1.20
N ALA A 356 -3.84 2.38 -1.43
CA ALA A 356 -4.73 2.32 -2.59
C ALA A 356 -5.93 3.30 -2.50
N LEU A 357 -6.32 3.71 -1.28
CA LEU A 357 -7.45 4.62 -1.06
C LEU A 357 -7.10 6.06 -1.45
N SER A 358 -8.10 6.82 -1.91
CA SER A 358 -7.96 8.28 -1.98
C SER A 358 -7.90 8.88 -0.57
N ALA A 359 -7.32 10.08 -0.43
CA ALA A 359 -7.31 10.79 0.86
C ALA A 359 -8.73 10.93 1.45
N GLN A 360 -9.71 11.29 0.62
CA GLN A 360 -11.11 11.43 1.05
C GLN A 360 -11.72 10.11 1.51
N ALA A 361 -11.42 9.01 0.81
CA ALA A 361 -11.92 7.69 1.20
C ALA A 361 -11.31 7.24 2.53
N LEU A 362 -10.01 7.44 2.72
CA LEU A 362 -9.33 7.14 3.99
C LEU A 362 -9.95 7.91 5.15
N THR A 363 -10.06 9.23 5.03
CA THR A 363 -10.68 10.08 6.05
C THR A 363 -12.11 9.60 6.35
N HIS A 364 -12.89 9.25 5.32
CA HIS A 364 -14.25 8.72 5.50
C HIS A 364 -14.28 7.41 6.31
N TYR A 365 -13.39 6.45 6.02
CA TYR A 365 -13.31 5.19 6.79
C TYR A 365 -12.95 5.43 8.27
N ILE A 366 -12.12 6.43 8.55
CA ILE A 366 -11.75 6.83 9.90
C ILE A 366 -12.93 7.49 10.61
N GLU A 367 -13.54 8.51 10.01
CA GLU A 367 -14.65 9.28 10.57
C GLU A 367 -15.92 8.45 10.79
N THR A 368 -16.15 7.44 9.95
CA THR A 368 -17.32 6.54 10.07
C THR A 368 -17.04 5.27 10.87
N HIS A 369 -15.82 5.08 11.37
CA HIS A 369 -15.43 3.90 12.16
C HIS A 369 -15.54 2.57 11.39
N THR A 370 -15.26 2.57 10.09
CA THR A 370 -15.48 1.42 9.19
C THR A 370 -14.20 0.80 8.63
N LEU A 371 -13.00 1.21 9.09
CA LEU A 371 -11.73 0.59 8.68
C LEU A 371 -11.71 -0.96 8.79
N HIS A 372 -12.42 -1.54 9.75
CA HIS A 372 -12.51 -3.00 9.93
C HIS A 372 -13.11 -3.72 8.69
N GLU A 373 -13.92 -3.04 7.90
CA GLU A 373 -14.50 -3.60 6.67
C GLU A 373 -13.43 -3.89 5.61
N LEU A 374 -12.31 -3.13 5.60
CA LEU A 374 -11.21 -3.35 4.67
C LEU A 374 -10.51 -4.69 4.93
N ALA A 375 -10.31 -5.04 6.21
CA ALA A 375 -9.76 -6.33 6.61
C ALA A 375 -10.61 -7.49 6.10
N GLN A 376 -11.94 -7.38 6.26
CA GLN A 376 -12.88 -8.41 5.83
C GLN A 376 -12.91 -8.57 4.32
N LYS A 377 -12.92 -7.46 3.56
CA LYS A 377 -12.92 -7.49 2.09
C LYS A 377 -11.65 -8.13 1.52
N SER A 378 -10.50 -7.90 2.14
CA SER A 378 -9.23 -8.46 1.66
C SER A 378 -9.06 -9.95 1.98
N LEU A 379 -9.65 -10.44 3.08
CA LEU A 379 -9.46 -11.81 3.57
C LEU A 379 -10.60 -12.75 3.15
N ARG A 380 -11.77 -12.22 2.79
CA ARG A 380 -12.86 -12.99 2.18
C ARG A 380 -12.76 -12.95 0.66
N GLN A 381 -12.03 -13.90 0.08
CA GLN A 381 -12.30 -14.29 -1.31
C GLN A 381 -13.60 -15.10 -1.29
N GLU A 382 -14.68 -14.59 -1.89
CA GLU A 382 -15.90 -15.37 -2.10
C GLU A 382 -15.55 -16.58 -2.98
N SER A 383 -15.39 -17.74 -2.38
CA SER A 383 -15.12 -18.99 -3.09
C SER A 383 -16.32 -19.94 -2.98
N GLN A 384 -16.63 -20.59 -4.10
CA GLN A 384 -17.59 -21.69 -4.12
C GLN A 384 -16.91 -23.05 -3.86
N LEU A 385 -15.62 -23.06 -3.51
CA LEU A 385 -14.81 -24.27 -3.36
C LEU A 385 -15.46 -25.31 -2.44
N THR A 386 -15.89 -24.91 -1.25
CA THR A 386 -16.56 -25.83 -0.30
C THR A 386 -17.83 -26.44 -0.89
N GLN A 387 -18.62 -25.66 -1.65
CA GLN A 387 -19.82 -26.16 -2.34
C GLN A 387 -19.47 -27.11 -3.49
N GLN A 388 -18.43 -26.79 -4.26
CA GLN A 388 -17.95 -27.61 -5.38
C GLN A 388 -17.38 -28.95 -4.88
N ILE A 389 -16.61 -28.93 -3.78
CA ILE A 389 -16.13 -30.15 -3.13
C ILE A 389 -17.33 -30.97 -2.60
N ALA A 390 -18.34 -30.33 -2.01
CA ALA A 390 -19.53 -31.04 -1.57
C ALA A 390 -20.25 -31.76 -2.71
N GLN A 391 -20.35 -31.14 -3.89
CA GLN A 391 -20.92 -31.76 -5.09
C GLN A 391 -20.06 -32.94 -5.58
N CYS A 392 -18.74 -32.77 -5.61
CA CYS A 392 -17.79 -33.83 -5.95
C CYS A 392 -17.94 -35.06 -5.03
N LEU A 393 -17.97 -34.85 -3.71
CA LEU A 393 -18.15 -35.92 -2.72
C LEU A 393 -19.52 -36.60 -2.84
N ALA A 394 -20.58 -35.84 -3.12
CA ALA A 394 -21.90 -36.41 -3.40
C ALA A 394 -21.89 -37.28 -4.67
N GLY A 395 -21.12 -36.90 -5.70
CA GLY A 395 -20.92 -37.72 -6.90
C GLY A 395 -20.26 -39.07 -6.61
N PHE A 396 -19.27 -39.12 -5.70
CA PHE A 396 -18.68 -40.39 -5.25
C PHE A 396 -19.68 -41.29 -4.55
N GLU A 397 -20.57 -40.73 -3.72
CA GLU A 397 -21.60 -41.50 -3.02
C GLU A 397 -22.71 -41.97 -3.98
N GLN A 398 -23.08 -41.17 -4.97
CA GLN A 398 -24.02 -41.59 -6.01
C GLN A 398 -23.47 -42.72 -6.88
N LYS A 399 -22.18 -42.65 -7.26
CA LYS A 399 -21.53 -43.66 -8.10
C LYS A 399 -21.26 -44.96 -7.35
N TYR A 400 -20.96 -44.87 -6.04
CA TYR A 400 -20.70 -46.02 -5.17
C TYR A 400 -21.50 -45.94 -3.87
N PRO A 401 -22.83 -46.19 -3.91
CA PRO A 401 -23.68 -46.05 -2.72
C PRO A 401 -23.31 -47.01 -1.60
N ASN A 402 -23.29 -46.53 -0.35
CA ASN A 402 -22.96 -47.31 0.85
C ASN A 402 -21.58 -48.00 0.79
N SER A 403 -20.63 -47.40 0.08
CA SER A 403 -19.28 -47.94 -0.01
C SER A 403 -18.57 -47.86 1.35
N GLU A 404 -18.15 -49.01 1.88
CA GLU A 404 -17.29 -49.07 3.08
C GLU A 404 -16.04 -48.20 2.93
N ARG A 405 -15.49 -48.14 1.70
CA ARG A 405 -14.36 -47.28 1.37
C ARG A 405 -14.70 -45.80 1.54
N ASN A 406 -15.86 -45.35 1.06
CA ASN A 406 -16.29 -43.95 1.22
C ASN A 406 -16.46 -43.59 2.69
N GLN A 407 -17.09 -44.47 3.47
CA GLN A 407 -17.31 -44.27 4.90
C GLN A 407 -15.99 -44.21 5.69
N ALA A 408 -15.04 -45.10 5.36
CA ALA A 408 -13.71 -45.08 5.96
C ALA A 408 -12.95 -43.78 5.65
N GLN A 409 -12.98 -43.32 4.38
CA GLN A 409 -12.35 -42.07 3.96
C GLN A 409 -12.95 -40.84 4.68
N ALA A 410 -14.27 -40.78 4.79
CA ALA A 410 -14.97 -39.71 5.50
C ALA A 410 -14.64 -39.70 7.00
N THR A 411 -14.56 -40.88 7.61
CA THR A 411 -14.14 -41.01 9.02
C THR A 411 -12.72 -40.51 9.22
N THR A 412 -11.79 -40.87 8.32
CA THR A 412 -10.42 -40.37 8.36
C THR A 412 -10.37 -38.85 8.19
N ALA A 413 -11.13 -38.28 7.26
CA ALA A 413 -11.16 -36.82 7.06
C ALA A 413 -11.62 -36.08 8.33
N ASN A 414 -12.65 -36.59 9.02
CA ASN A 414 -13.10 -36.02 10.29
C ASN A 414 -12.03 -36.13 11.37
N ALA A 415 -11.33 -37.27 11.46
CA ALA A 415 -10.24 -37.46 12.41
C ALA A 415 -9.06 -36.48 12.18
N LEU A 416 -8.86 -35.99 10.95
CA LEU A 416 -7.85 -34.97 10.65
C LEU A 416 -8.22 -33.59 11.21
N LEU A 417 -9.51 -33.30 11.48
CA LEU A 417 -9.93 -32.03 12.11
C LEU A 417 -9.58 -31.96 13.60
N ASP A 418 -9.49 -33.11 14.25
CA ASP A 418 -9.25 -33.21 15.70
C ASP A 418 -7.76 -33.08 16.06
N VAL A 419 -6.87 -32.93 15.07
CA VAL A 419 -5.43 -32.75 15.27
C VAL A 419 -5.14 -31.27 15.54
N GLU A 420 -4.48 -30.98 16.67
CA GLU A 420 -4.23 -29.59 17.11
C GLU A 420 -3.20 -28.82 16.24
N ASP A 421 -2.18 -29.52 15.71
CA ASP A 421 -1.09 -28.90 14.95
C ASP A 421 -1.09 -29.35 13.48
N ILE A 422 -0.23 -30.32 13.14
CA ILE A 422 -0.02 -30.81 11.78
C ILE A 422 -0.64 -32.20 11.66
N ALA A 423 -1.72 -32.31 10.91
CA ALA A 423 -2.36 -33.59 10.62
C ALA A 423 -1.53 -34.39 9.58
N VAL A 424 -1.19 -35.64 9.91
CA VAL A 424 -0.42 -36.52 9.03
C VAL A 424 -1.31 -37.66 8.54
N LEU A 425 -1.59 -37.66 7.24
CA LEU A 425 -2.33 -38.74 6.58
C LEU A 425 -1.36 -39.79 6.02
N ASN A 426 -1.17 -40.90 6.75
CA ASN A 426 -0.35 -42.02 6.29
C ASN A 426 -1.23 -43.17 5.77
N GLY A 427 -1.22 -43.40 4.46
CA GLY A 427 -1.96 -44.49 3.82
C GLY A 427 -1.27 -45.02 2.58
N PRO A 428 -1.48 -46.30 2.23
CA PRO A 428 -0.85 -46.90 1.06
C PRO A 428 -1.32 -46.22 -0.23
N ALA A 429 -0.48 -46.28 -1.28
CA ALA A 429 -0.84 -45.79 -2.61
C ALA A 429 -2.18 -46.38 -3.08
N GLY A 430 -3.03 -45.53 -3.66
CA GLY A 430 -4.35 -45.94 -4.15
C GLY A 430 -5.46 -45.98 -3.11
N CYS A 431 -5.21 -45.68 -1.82
CA CYS A 431 -6.27 -45.59 -0.81
C CYS A 431 -7.23 -44.40 -1.02
N GLY A 432 -6.85 -43.43 -1.86
CA GLY A 432 -7.67 -42.26 -2.21
C GLY A 432 -7.39 -41.04 -1.32
N LYS A 433 -6.11 -40.80 -1.01
CA LYS A 433 -5.64 -39.65 -0.20
C LYS A 433 -6.17 -38.32 -0.73
N THR A 434 -6.22 -38.14 -2.05
CA THR A 434 -6.75 -36.93 -2.70
C THR A 434 -8.20 -36.64 -2.29
N LYS A 435 -9.07 -37.65 -2.29
CA LYS A 435 -10.46 -37.50 -1.86
C LYS A 435 -10.55 -37.15 -0.37
N ILE A 436 -9.74 -37.79 0.48
CA ILE A 436 -9.68 -37.51 1.92
C ILE A 436 -9.25 -36.05 2.15
N ALA A 437 -8.23 -35.56 1.45
CA ALA A 437 -7.75 -34.19 1.57
C ALA A 437 -8.81 -33.16 1.12
N LEU A 438 -9.54 -33.42 0.03
CA LEU A 438 -10.67 -32.56 -0.36
C LEU A 438 -11.77 -32.56 0.69
N GLU A 439 -12.13 -33.73 1.22
CA GLU A 439 -13.14 -33.82 2.27
C GLU A 439 -12.72 -33.12 3.56
N TRP A 440 -11.46 -33.23 3.95
CA TRP A 440 -10.88 -32.49 5.06
C TRP A 440 -10.96 -30.97 4.83
N ALA A 441 -10.59 -30.48 3.65
CA ALA A 441 -10.70 -29.07 3.28
C ALA A 441 -12.15 -28.55 3.33
N LYS A 442 -13.13 -29.35 2.89
CA LYS A 442 -14.55 -29.00 3.01
C LYS A 442 -14.97 -28.89 4.48
N GLN A 443 -14.57 -29.85 5.31
CA GLN A 443 -14.94 -29.88 6.72
C GLN A 443 -14.29 -28.73 7.50
N SER A 444 -13.07 -28.33 7.12
CA SER A 444 -12.40 -27.12 7.64
C SER A 444 -12.92 -25.81 7.04
N GLN A 445 -13.98 -25.84 6.22
CA GLN A 445 -14.56 -24.68 5.54
C GLN A 445 -13.53 -23.87 4.74
N ALA A 446 -12.63 -24.55 4.04
CA ALA A 446 -11.57 -23.93 3.27
C ALA A 446 -12.14 -23.03 2.16
N ASN A 447 -11.66 -21.77 2.12
CA ASN A 447 -11.93 -20.84 1.01
C ASN A 447 -10.94 -21.02 -0.14
N LYS A 448 -9.75 -21.58 0.14
CA LYS A 448 -8.67 -21.80 -0.82
C LYS A 448 -7.83 -23.00 -0.36
N ILE A 449 -7.34 -23.80 -1.30
CA ILE A 449 -6.40 -24.90 -1.03
C ILE A 449 -5.08 -24.59 -1.72
N ILE A 450 -3.98 -24.68 -0.98
CA ILE A 450 -2.62 -24.69 -1.53
C ILE A 450 -2.09 -26.11 -1.39
N TRP A 451 -1.89 -26.77 -2.53
CA TRP A 451 -1.40 -28.13 -2.62
C TRP A 451 0.08 -28.12 -3.02
N VAL A 452 0.93 -28.49 -2.09
CA VAL A 452 2.38 -28.52 -2.22
C VAL A 452 2.80 -29.91 -2.63
N CYS A 453 3.27 -30.05 -3.86
CA CYS A 453 3.78 -31.31 -4.39
C CYS A 453 5.32 -31.32 -4.36
N PRO A 454 5.95 -32.51 -4.27
CA PRO A 454 7.41 -32.62 -4.25
C PRO A 454 8.03 -32.31 -5.62
N ARG A 455 7.29 -32.51 -6.71
CA ARG A 455 7.75 -32.29 -8.09
C ARG A 455 6.68 -31.68 -8.98
N VAL A 456 7.14 -31.06 -10.07
CA VAL A 456 6.29 -30.45 -11.09
C VAL A 456 5.37 -31.49 -11.76
N GLN A 457 5.87 -32.70 -12.06
CA GLN A 457 5.08 -33.74 -12.71
C GLN A 457 3.90 -34.23 -11.83
N VAL A 458 4.06 -34.20 -10.52
CA VAL A 458 2.98 -34.53 -9.57
C VAL A 458 1.91 -33.44 -9.60
N CYS A 459 2.30 -32.17 -9.71
CA CYS A 459 1.34 -31.07 -9.92
C CYS A 459 0.52 -31.27 -11.20
N GLU A 460 1.16 -31.64 -12.31
CA GLU A 460 0.46 -31.88 -13.58
C GLU A 460 -0.50 -33.07 -13.52
N GLY A 461 -0.07 -34.19 -12.93
CA GLY A 461 -0.94 -35.35 -12.74
C GLY A 461 -2.17 -35.00 -11.88
N LEU A 462 -1.95 -34.31 -10.76
CA LEU A 462 -3.02 -33.88 -9.88
C LEU A 462 -3.95 -32.86 -10.54
N TYR A 463 -3.41 -31.96 -11.37
CA TYR A 463 -4.23 -31.04 -12.17
C TYR A 463 -5.19 -31.78 -13.09
N GLN A 464 -4.69 -32.78 -13.82
CA GLN A 464 -5.52 -33.61 -14.69
C GLN A 464 -6.61 -34.34 -13.90
N ASP A 465 -6.26 -34.93 -12.75
CA ASP A 465 -7.20 -35.62 -11.88
C ASP A 465 -8.27 -34.68 -11.31
N LEU A 466 -7.89 -33.52 -10.80
CA LEU A 466 -8.82 -32.57 -10.17
C LEU A 466 -9.73 -31.88 -11.18
N THR A 467 -9.25 -31.65 -12.40
CA THR A 467 -10.04 -31.02 -13.47
C THR A 467 -10.96 -32.00 -14.21
N ALA A 468 -10.85 -33.31 -13.94
CA ALA A 468 -11.69 -34.33 -14.53
C ALA A 468 -13.19 -34.13 -14.21
N GLU A 469 -14.07 -34.60 -15.10
CA GLU A 469 -15.53 -34.43 -14.98
C GLU A 469 -16.10 -34.93 -13.64
N ASN A 470 -15.48 -35.97 -13.06
CA ASN A 470 -15.91 -36.58 -11.81
C ASN A 470 -15.25 -35.98 -10.55
N TYR A 471 -14.49 -34.89 -10.68
CA TYR A 471 -13.88 -34.15 -9.58
C TYR A 471 -14.40 -32.71 -9.55
N LEU A 472 -13.56 -31.75 -9.94
CA LEU A 472 -13.77 -30.31 -9.75
C LEU A 472 -13.66 -29.56 -11.10
N PRO A 473 -14.45 -29.93 -12.13
CA PRO A 473 -14.31 -29.39 -13.49
C PRO A 473 -14.66 -27.88 -13.59
N HIS A 474 -15.34 -27.33 -12.59
CA HIS A 474 -15.77 -25.93 -12.54
C HIS A 474 -15.00 -25.10 -11.51
N SER A 475 -14.07 -25.70 -10.76
CA SER A 475 -13.22 -24.98 -9.83
C SER A 475 -12.08 -24.30 -10.57
N LYS A 476 -11.67 -23.11 -10.10
CA LYS A 476 -10.52 -22.42 -10.68
C LYS A 476 -9.23 -23.06 -10.13
N ILE A 477 -8.73 -24.08 -10.80
CA ILE A 477 -7.49 -24.77 -10.42
C ILE A 477 -6.31 -24.13 -11.15
N GLU A 478 -5.29 -23.71 -10.41
CA GLU A 478 -4.08 -23.05 -10.90
C GLU A 478 -2.87 -23.96 -10.70
N ILE A 479 -2.04 -24.15 -11.72
CA ILE A 479 -0.66 -24.64 -11.57
C ILE A 479 0.25 -23.42 -11.51
N TYR A 480 1.01 -23.33 -10.42
CA TYR A 480 2.03 -22.32 -10.21
C TYR A 480 3.36 -22.98 -9.83
N THR A 481 4.17 -23.30 -10.84
CA THR A 481 5.49 -23.92 -10.69
C THR A 481 6.56 -23.06 -11.36
N GLY A 482 7.83 -23.45 -11.22
CA GLY A 482 8.92 -22.78 -11.93
C GLY A 482 8.82 -22.90 -13.46
N GLU A 483 8.17 -23.96 -13.95
CA GLU A 483 8.07 -24.29 -15.38
C GLU A 483 6.70 -23.95 -15.97
N PHE A 484 5.63 -24.15 -15.19
CA PHE A 484 4.25 -24.00 -15.63
C PHE A 484 3.49 -22.99 -14.78
N LYS A 485 2.84 -22.03 -15.43
CA LYS A 485 1.99 -21.01 -14.82
C LYS A 485 0.70 -20.87 -15.61
N TYR A 486 -0.32 -21.64 -15.28
CA TYR A 486 -1.61 -21.62 -15.97
C TYR A 486 -2.76 -22.01 -15.05
N SER A 487 -3.97 -21.56 -15.36
CA SER A 487 -5.19 -21.92 -14.64
C SER A 487 -6.24 -22.50 -15.58
N ASN A 488 -7.09 -23.38 -15.03
CA ASN A 488 -8.24 -23.91 -15.74
C ASN A 488 -9.31 -22.82 -15.91
N HIS A 489 -9.71 -22.58 -17.15
CA HIS A 489 -10.90 -21.79 -17.49
C HIS A 489 -11.86 -22.65 -18.30
N HIS A 490 -12.90 -23.18 -17.64
CA HIS A 490 -13.97 -23.96 -18.28
C HIS A 490 -13.47 -25.18 -19.08
N GLY A 491 -12.42 -25.86 -18.60
CA GLY A 491 -11.87 -27.06 -19.20
C GLY A 491 -10.65 -26.83 -20.10
N GLU A 492 -10.28 -25.57 -20.37
CA GLU A 492 -9.08 -25.23 -21.14
C GLU A 492 -8.02 -24.56 -20.25
N PRO A 493 -6.73 -24.98 -20.34
CA PRO A 493 -5.64 -24.33 -19.63
C PRO A 493 -5.31 -22.97 -20.27
N LYS A 494 -5.25 -21.92 -19.46
CA LYS A 494 -4.85 -20.57 -19.90
C LYS A 494 -3.68 -20.08 -19.07
N LEU A 495 -2.69 -19.47 -19.73
CA LEU A 495 -1.54 -18.88 -19.04
C LEU A 495 -2.00 -17.84 -18.01
N THR A 496 -1.47 -17.93 -16.79
CA THR A 496 -1.78 -16.98 -15.71
C THR A 496 -0.74 -15.86 -15.71
N PRO A 497 -1.15 -14.59 -15.89
CA PRO A 497 -0.26 -13.44 -15.74
C PRO A 497 0.39 -13.39 -14.35
N GLU A 498 1.61 -12.85 -14.23
CA GLU A 498 2.31 -12.79 -12.94
C GLU A 498 1.58 -11.96 -11.88
N ASP A 499 0.88 -10.90 -12.29
CA ASP A 499 0.04 -10.06 -11.44
C ASP A 499 -1.28 -10.74 -11.00
N GLN A 500 -1.58 -11.93 -11.55
CA GLN A 500 -2.75 -12.74 -11.23
C GLN A 500 -2.38 -14.12 -10.66
N ALA A 501 -1.13 -14.31 -10.25
CA ALA A 501 -0.68 -15.54 -9.59
C ALA A 501 -1.39 -15.77 -8.25
N PHE A 502 -1.52 -17.04 -7.85
CA PHE A 502 -2.19 -17.45 -6.61
C PHE A 502 -3.67 -17.04 -6.53
N SER A 503 -4.33 -16.86 -7.67
CA SER A 503 -5.73 -16.43 -7.75
C SER A 503 -6.73 -17.58 -7.92
N GLY A 504 -6.26 -18.82 -8.03
CA GLY A 504 -7.10 -20.02 -8.06
C GLY A 504 -7.73 -20.38 -6.70
N ASP A 505 -8.84 -21.12 -6.75
CA ASP A 505 -9.46 -21.76 -5.58
C ASP A 505 -8.57 -22.90 -5.05
N ILE A 506 -7.90 -23.61 -5.97
CA ILE A 506 -6.89 -24.63 -5.66
C ILE A 506 -5.61 -24.27 -6.42
N ILE A 507 -4.50 -24.19 -5.70
CA ILE A 507 -3.19 -23.85 -6.25
C ILE A 507 -2.27 -25.05 -6.09
N LEU A 508 -1.84 -25.62 -7.21
CA LEU A 508 -0.90 -26.73 -7.28
C LEU A 508 0.49 -26.18 -7.53
N THR A 509 1.40 -26.43 -6.61
CA THR A 509 2.72 -25.77 -6.60
C THR A 509 3.77 -26.63 -5.90
N THR A 510 5.03 -26.20 -5.92
CA THR A 510 6.13 -26.87 -5.22
C THR A 510 6.57 -26.08 -4.00
N ILE A 511 7.28 -26.75 -3.09
CA ILE A 511 7.78 -26.12 -1.85
C ILE A 511 8.66 -24.90 -2.15
N ASP A 512 9.53 -24.98 -3.16
CA ASP A 512 10.40 -23.87 -3.56
C ASP A 512 9.61 -22.65 -4.02
N GLN A 513 8.52 -22.84 -4.77
CA GLN A 513 7.72 -21.75 -5.30
C GLN A 513 6.90 -21.07 -4.21
N ILE A 514 6.37 -21.83 -3.27
CA ILE A 514 5.73 -21.26 -2.08
C ILE A 514 6.74 -20.48 -1.26
N ILE A 515 7.91 -21.06 -0.96
CA ILE A 515 8.95 -20.38 -0.18
C ILE A 515 9.36 -19.09 -0.89
N ASN A 516 9.62 -19.11 -2.19
CA ASN A 516 9.96 -17.92 -2.96
C ASN A 516 8.83 -16.86 -2.92
N SER A 517 7.57 -17.28 -3.03
CA SER A 517 6.41 -16.38 -2.98
C SER A 517 6.23 -15.74 -1.59
N ILE A 518 6.49 -16.50 -0.53
CA ILE A 518 6.43 -16.03 0.87
C ILE A 518 7.62 -15.15 1.23
N THR A 519 8.79 -15.43 0.66
CA THR A 519 10.04 -14.78 1.05
C THR A 519 10.30 -13.46 0.34
N THR A 520 9.72 -13.25 -0.85
CA THR A 520 9.94 -12.07 -1.69
C THR A 520 9.05 -10.89 -1.30
N HIS A 521 9.59 -9.67 -1.36
CA HIS A 521 8.88 -8.44 -0.98
C HIS A 521 7.79 -8.01 -1.98
N THR A 522 7.84 -8.51 -3.22
CA THR A 522 6.90 -8.14 -4.29
C THR A 522 5.53 -8.76 -4.07
N ASN A 523 5.48 -9.99 -3.54
CA ASN A 523 4.25 -10.78 -3.45
C ASN A 523 3.74 -11.00 -2.02
N VAL A 524 3.82 -9.98 -1.15
CA VAL A 524 3.44 -10.12 0.27
C VAL A 524 1.97 -10.50 0.48
N THR A 525 1.09 -10.17 -0.48
CA THR A 525 -0.29 -10.65 -0.51
C THR A 525 -0.35 -12.18 -0.57
N ALA A 526 0.57 -12.84 -1.30
CA ALA A 526 0.63 -14.30 -1.40
C ALA A 526 0.92 -14.98 -0.06
N PHE A 527 1.66 -14.32 0.85
CA PHE A 527 1.88 -14.88 2.19
C PHE A 527 0.64 -14.75 3.09
N ILE A 528 -0.11 -13.65 2.99
CA ILE A 528 -1.39 -13.53 3.70
C ILE A 528 -2.40 -14.56 3.15
N ASP A 529 -2.46 -14.72 1.83
CA ASP A 529 -3.26 -15.76 1.18
C ASP A 529 -2.83 -17.15 1.67
N PHE A 530 -1.53 -17.42 1.79
CA PHE A 530 -1.00 -18.68 2.33
C PHE A 530 -1.45 -18.93 3.77
N LEU A 531 -1.34 -17.93 4.66
CA LEU A 531 -1.77 -18.03 6.05
C LEU A 531 -3.30 -18.24 6.19
N ASN A 532 -4.07 -17.77 5.21
CA ASN A 532 -5.53 -17.90 5.18
C ASN A 532 -6.02 -19.13 4.38
N SER A 533 -5.11 -19.93 3.84
CA SER A 533 -5.42 -21.09 2.98
C SER A 533 -5.31 -22.41 3.73
N HIS A 534 -6.05 -23.41 3.26
CA HIS A 534 -5.88 -24.80 3.68
C HIS A 534 -4.69 -25.41 2.93
N ILE A 535 -3.67 -25.88 3.65
CA ILE A 535 -2.40 -26.32 3.05
C ILE A 535 -2.31 -27.85 3.08
N VAL A 536 -2.05 -28.45 1.93
CA VAL A 536 -1.82 -29.90 1.78
C VAL A 536 -0.40 -30.11 1.28
N PHE A 537 0.44 -30.78 2.06
CA PHE A 537 1.72 -31.29 1.60
C PHE A 537 1.54 -32.72 1.09
N ASP A 538 1.62 -32.91 -0.22
CA ASP A 538 1.51 -34.24 -0.83
C ASP A 538 2.86 -34.93 -0.85
N GLU A 539 2.84 -36.24 -0.66
CA GLU A 539 4.01 -37.11 -0.67
C GLU A 539 5.24 -36.50 0.07
N PHE A 540 5.01 -35.85 1.23
CA PHE A 540 6.02 -35.05 1.96
C PHE A 540 7.31 -35.77 2.39
N HIS A 541 7.33 -37.11 2.28
CA HIS A 541 8.50 -37.93 2.58
C HIS A 541 9.54 -37.89 1.45
N GLU A 542 9.12 -37.43 0.27
CA GLU A 542 9.94 -37.09 -0.88
C GLU A 542 10.42 -35.64 -0.80
#